data_AF-A0A3D1PH63-F1
#
_entry.id   AF-A0A3D1PH63-F1
#
_cell.length_a   1.000
_cell.length_b   1.000
_cell.length_c   1.000
_cell.angle_alpha   90.00
_cell.angle_beta   90.00
_cell.angle_gamma   90.00
#
_symmetry.space_group_name_H-M   'P 1'
#
loop_
_entity.id
_entity.type
_entity.pdbx_description
1 polymer ?
#
loop_
_entity_poly.entity_id
_entity_poly.type
_entity_poly.pdbx_seq_one_letter_code
_entity_poly.pdbx_strand_id
1 'polypeptide(L)'
;MRKFYEVEVADFNDEQIISFAHKWFSTRDTIQGENFIDKLKNNFSIKELATNPLLLTLLCLTFEASADFPADRLELYKEGINLLLKKWDAVCNIERDRLYKKLSVQYKQNLLSKIALITFERGDYFFKQQELEQYIIDYIINLHDVNTDCQVLHLDANAVLRAIEAQHGLLVERARGIYSFSHLTFHEYFTAQEIVTNSEPQALEIALKQLVSRIAEKRWREVFLLSVGMLRNADFLIQLMKQQIDNLIAEDRNLQNFLNWLSRKSFATNVTYKLASVRAFYLELSLGIDLKIDPTLSLALKLAPALGVALKLDLEIDLELNFALSLACQLDFSLAPTLSLSLERAISLSLDRELQCLLQNLKERLPKLTQSEGSFRKWWKVNGRAWTEQLRTVQIKYRNIGYDWQFSTQQRQALQHYYDANKLLWDCINSSCYMTHAVRQEIEETLLLPLAEIQ
;
A
#
# COMPACT_ATOMS: atom_id res chain seq x y z
N MET A 1 -3.60 -37.43 8.56
CA MET A 1 -3.50 -35.96 8.45
C MET A 1 -4.86 -35.36 8.74
N ARG A 2 -5.00 -34.53 9.79
CA ARG A 2 -6.23 -33.76 9.99
C ARG A 2 -6.28 -32.68 8.89
N LYS A 3 -7.39 -32.61 8.15
CA LYS A 3 -7.64 -31.53 7.20
C LYS A 3 -7.90 -30.26 8.02
N PHE A 4 -7.07 -29.24 7.83
CA PHE A 4 -7.35 -27.91 8.33
C PHE A 4 -8.27 -27.21 7.34
N TYR A 5 -9.24 -26.45 7.86
CA TYR A 5 -10.11 -25.59 7.08
C TYR A 5 -9.66 -24.16 7.33
N GLU A 6 -9.35 -23.45 6.26
CA GLU A 6 -9.08 -22.02 6.31
C GLU A 6 -10.43 -21.30 6.23
N VAL A 7 -10.64 -20.34 7.13
CA VAL A 7 -11.83 -19.49 7.18
C VAL A 7 -11.38 -18.05 7.33
N GLU A 8 -12.05 -17.15 6.62
CA GLU A 8 -11.81 -15.72 6.67
C GLU A 8 -13.04 -15.03 7.24
N VAL A 9 -12.83 -14.01 8.07
CA VAL A 9 -13.93 -13.18 8.59
C VAL A 9 -14.23 -12.13 7.53
N ALA A 10 -15.43 -12.20 6.94
CA ALA A 10 -15.87 -11.20 5.97
C ALA A 10 -16.04 -9.82 6.60
N ASP A 11 -15.79 -8.79 5.80
CA ASP A 11 -16.08 -7.40 6.16
C ASP A 11 -17.55 -7.19 6.53
N PHE A 12 -17.82 -6.17 7.35
CA PHE A 12 -19.19 -5.80 7.67
C PHE A 12 -19.90 -5.26 6.44
N ASN A 13 -21.09 -5.79 6.19
CA ASN A 13 -22.02 -5.23 5.22
C ASN A 13 -22.80 -4.04 5.83
N ASP A 14 -23.53 -3.32 4.97
CA ASP A 14 -24.30 -2.13 5.36
C ASP A 14 -25.29 -2.40 6.52
N GLU A 15 -25.95 -3.56 6.53
CA GLU A 15 -26.91 -3.93 7.57
C GLU A 15 -26.21 -4.16 8.91
N GLN A 16 -25.05 -4.80 8.91
CA GLN A 16 -24.23 -5.04 10.10
C GLN A 16 -23.69 -3.73 10.66
N ILE A 17 -23.23 -2.81 9.81
CA ILE A 17 -22.76 -1.47 10.22
C ILE A 17 -23.89 -0.71 10.90
N ILE A 18 -25.07 -0.65 10.27
CA ILE A 18 -26.25 0.04 10.81
C ILE A 18 -26.68 -0.60 12.13
N SER A 19 -26.73 -1.93 12.21
CA SER A 19 -27.07 -2.66 13.45
C SER A 19 -26.09 -2.36 14.58
N PHE A 20 -24.79 -2.32 14.27
CA PHE A 20 -23.75 -1.98 15.23
C PHE A 20 -23.92 -0.54 15.75
N ALA A 21 -24.07 0.43 14.85
CA ALA A 21 -24.23 1.83 15.20
C ALA A 21 -25.50 2.06 16.05
N HIS A 22 -26.64 1.50 15.67
CA HIS A 22 -27.86 1.59 16.48
C HIS A 22 -27.65 1.02 17.88
N LYS A 23 -27.04 -0.16 18.00
CA LYS A 23 -26.75 -0.75 19.33
C LYS A 23 -25.83 0.14 20.15
N TRP A 24 -24.76 0.67 19.54
CA TRP A 24 -23.81 1.55 20.20
C TRP A 24 -24.47 2.81 20.78
N PHE A 25 -25.29 3.49 19.97
CA PHE A 25 -25.90 4.77 20.34
C PHE A 25 -27.22 4.62 21.13
N SER A 26 -27.88 3.46 21.07
CA SER A 26 -29.14 3.20 21.79
C SER A 26 -29.05 3.41 23.30
N THR A 27 -27.90 3.12 23.90
CA THR A 27 -27.67 3.27 25.34
C THR A 27 -27.11 4.65 25.71
N ARG A 28 -26.98 5.57 24.74
CA ARG A 28 -26.28 6.85 24.88
C ARG A 28 -27.13 8.01 24.39
N ASP A 29 -27.21 8.19 23.07
CA ASP A 29 -27.98 9.22 22.39
C ASP A 29 -28.49 8.70 21.05
N THR A 30 -29.79 8.40 20.99
CA THR A 30 -30.44 7.88 19.78
C THR A 30 -30.45 8.89 18.63
N ILE A 31 -30.57 10.20 18.92
CA ILE A 31 -30.59 11.24 17.89
C ILE A 31 -29.21 11.34 17.23
N GLN A 32 -28.15 11.29 18.05
CA GLN A 32 -26.79 11.24 17.54
C GLN A 32 -26.53 9.97 16.71
N GLY A 33 -27.12 8.83 17.09
CA GLY A 33 -27.05 7.59 16.31
C GLY A 33 -27.69 7.70 14.93
N GLU A 34 -28.86 8.31 14.80
CA GLU A 34 -29.47 8.56 13.49
C GLU A 34 -28.61 9.51 12.65
N ASN A 35 -28.09 10.59 13.24
CA ASN A 35 -27.19 11.52 12.56
C ASN A 35 -25.90 10.84 12.08
N PHE A 36 -25.34 9.92 12.86
CA PHE A 36 -24.17 9.12 12.47
C PHE A 36 -24.48 8.31 11.21
N ILE A 37 -25.60 7.59 11.20
CA ILE A 37 -26.00 6.74 10.09
C ILE A 37 -26.26 7.58 8.83
N ASP A 38 -26.94 8.71 8.97
CA ASP A 38 -27.25 9.59 7.84
C ASP A 38 -25.99 10.23 7.26
N LYS A 39 -25.06 10.71 8.09
CA LYS A 39 -23.76 11.21 7.61
C LYS A 39 -22.94 10.09 6.95
N LEU A 40 -22.98 8.88 7.50
CA LEU A 40 -22.21 7.74 6.97
C LEU A 40 -22.69 7.35 5.57
N LYS A 41 -24.02 7.32 5.35
CA LYS A 41 -24.60 7.04 4.01
C LYS A 41 -24.17 8.05 2.95
N ASN A 42 -23.93 9.30 3.36
CA ASN A 42 -23.57 10.39 2.47
C ASN A 42 -22.05 10.53 2.25
N ASN A 43 -21.22 9.72 2.92
CA ASN A 43 -19.76 9.80 2.82
C ASN A 43 -19.15 8.43 2.48
N PHE A 44 -18.95 8.18 1.18
CA PHE A 44 -18.45 6.89 0.68
C PHE A 44 -17.09 6.51 1.29
N SER A 45 -16.16 7.47 1.42
CA SER A 45 -14.81 7.20 1.96
C SER A 45 -14.84 6.76 3.43
N ILE A 46 -15.69 7.38 4.25
CA ILE A 46 -15.86 6.98 5.65
C ILE A 46 -16.63 5.66 5.75
N LYS A 47 -17.59 5.43 4.86
CA LYS A 47 -18.33 4.16 4.78
C LYS A 47 -17.40 2.98 4.49
N GLU A 48 -16.41 3.16 3.62
CA GLU A 48 -15.38 2.14 3.34
C GLU A 48 -14.62 1.77 4.62
N LEU A 49 -14.25 2.75 5.46
CA LEU A 49 -13.61 2.48 6.76
C LEU A 49 -14.52 1.69 7.70
N ALA A 50 -15.83 1.99 7.72
CA ALA A 50 -16.80 1.35 8.61
C ALA A 50 -17.03 -0.15 8.35
N THR A 51 -16.57 -0.68 7.20
CA THR A 51 -16.60 -2.12 6.91
C THR A 51 -15.69 -2.92 7.84
N ASN A 52 -14.64 -2.28 8.38
CA ASN A 52 -13.77 -2.87 9.39
C ASN A 52 -14.34 -2.60 10.80
N PRO A 53 -14.68 -3.64 11.59
CA PRO A 53 -15.32 -3.46 12.89
C PRO A 53 -14.52 -2.59 13.89
N LEU A 54 -13.19 -2.62 13.83
CA LEU A 54 -12.36 -1.76 14.68
C LEU A 54 -12.51 -0.30 14.28
N LEU A 55 -12.42 0.00 12.99
CA LEU A 55 -12.56 1.36 12.48
C LEU A 55 -13.97 1.89 12.72
N LEU A 56 -15.00 1.06 12.57
CA LEU A 56 -16.37 1.40 12.96
C LEU A 56 -16.46 1.75 14.45
N THR A 57 -15.79 1.00 15.31
CA THR A 57 -15.74 1.30 16.75
C THR A 57 -15.08 2.66 17.00
N LEU A 58 -13.95 2.95 16.33
CA LEU A 58 -13.30 4.27 16.43
C LEU A 58 -14.20 5.39 15.91
N LEU A 59 -14.89 5.19 14.78
CA LEU A 59 -15.81 6.15 14.20
C LEU A 59 -16.96 6.45 15.16
N CYS A 60 -17.56 5.44 15.78
CA CYS A 60 -18.59 5.65 16.79
C CYS A 60 -18.05 6.40 18.01
N LEU A 61 -16.83 6.08 18.46
CA LEU A 61 -16.18 6.74 19.61
C LEU A 61 -15.87 8.21 19.33
N THR A 62 -15.34 8.55 18.15
CA THR A 62 -15.01 9.93 17.77
C THR A 62 -16.27 10.73 17.52
N PHE A 63 -17.23 10.17 16.78
CA PHE A 63 -18.48 10.85 16.47
C PHE A 63 -19.31 11.14 17.73
N GLU A 64 -19.28 10.25 18.73
CA GLU A 64 -19.90 10.51 20.03
C GLU A 64 -19.32 11.79 20.67
N ALA A 65 -18.01 12.02 20.54
CA ALA A 65 -17.32 13.15 21.18
C ALA A 65 -17.45 14.46 20.40
N SER A 66 -17.48 14.43 19.06
CA SER A 66 -17.45 15.62 18.19
C SER A 66 -18.75 15.90 17.42
N ALA A 67 -19.68 14.93 17.38
CA ALA A 67 -20.87 14.92 16.51
C ALA A 67 -20.55 15.04 15.00
N ASP A 68 -19.31 14.74 14.60
CA ASP A 68 -18.90 14.70 13.20
C ASP A 68 -17.84 13.62 12.92
N PHE A 69 -17.63 13.33 11.64
CA PHE A 69 -16.53 12.46 11.22
C PHE A 69 -15.21 13.22 11.13
N PRO A 70 -14.09 12.59 11.51
CA PRO A 70 -12.76 13.13 11.26
C PRO A 70 -12.54 13.31 9.75
N ALA A 71 -11.66 14.25 9.37
CA ALA A 71 -11.46 14.60 7.97
C ALA A 71 -10.78 13.46 7.19
N ASP A 72 -9.94 12.68 7.86
CA ASP A 72 -9.25 11.54 7.27
C ASP A 72 -9.00 10.40 8.28
N ARG A 73 -8.39 9.32 7.77
CA ARG A 73 -8.07 8.11 8.53
C ARG A 73 -7.03 8.37 9.64
N LEU A 74 -6.08 9.28 9.42
CA LEU A 74 -5.06 9.61 10.41
C LEU A 74 -5.67 10.38 11.58
N GLU A 75 -6.55 11.34 11.31
CA GLU A 75 -7.33 12.03 12.32
C GLU A 75 -8.20 11.06 13.11
N LEU A 76 -8.88 10.12 12.44
CA LEU A 76 -9.64 9.06 13.11
C LEU A 76 -8.78 8.29 14.12
N TYR A 77 -7.57 7.90 13.74
CA TYR A 77 -6.65 7.21 14.66
C TYR A 77 -6.22 8.11 15.80
N LYS A 78 -5.79 9.34 15.50
CA LYS A 78 -5.32 10.28 16.50
C LYS A 78 -6.40 10.61 17.53
N GLU A 79 -7.61 10.93 17.09
CA GLU A 79 -8.74 11.24 17.95
C GLU A 79 -9.23 10.01 18.69
N GLY A 80 -9.43 8.89 17.99
CA GLY A 80 -9.91 7.64 18.56
C GLY A 80 -8.99 7.12 19.65
N ILE A 81 -7.67 7.08 19.41
CA ILE A 81 -6.67 6.67 20.40
C ILE A 81 -6.62 7.64 21.57
N ASN A 82 -6.66 8.96 21.32
CA ASN A 82 -6.68 9.95 22.40
C ASN A 82 -7.93 9.80 23.28
N LEU A 83 -9.10 9.51 22.68
CA LEU A 83 -10.33 9.24 23.41
C LEU A 83 -10.26 7.94 24.21
N LEU A 84 -9.69 6.87 23.65
CA LEU A 84 -9.46 5.62 24.39
C LEU A 84 -8.58 5.85 25.61
N LEU A 85 -7.51 6.64 25.48
CA LEU A 85 -6.60 6.98 26.57
C LEU A 85 -7.20 7.94 27.62
N LYS A 86 -8.16 8.80 27.23
CA LYS A 86 -8.81 9.80 28.11
C LYS A 86 -10.07 9.30 28.81
N LYS A 87 -11.03 8.72 28.07
CA LYS A 87 -12.38 8.40 28.58
C LYS A 87 -12.33 7.40 29.74
N TRP A 88 -11.33 6.53 29.77
CA TRP A 88 -11.20 5.50 30.80
C TRP A 88 -10.57 5.99 32.12
N ASP A 89 -9.79 7.07 32.11
CA ASP A 89 -9.29 7.70 33.34
C ASP A 89 -10.44 8.23 34.23
N ALA A 90 -11.58 8.59 33.63
CA ALA A 90 -12.75 9.14 34.32
C ALA A 90 -13.70 8.07 34.90
N VAL A 91 -13.69 6.84 34.37
CA VAL A 91 -14.70 5.80 34.69
C VAL A 91 -14.21 4.80 35.75
N CYS A 92 -12.90 4.54 35.85
CA CYS A 92 -12.37 3.53 36.75
C CYS A 92 -11.89 4.09 38.09
N ASN A 93 -12.79 4.16 39.07
CA ASN A 93 -12.47 4.50 40.48
C ASN A 93 -11.88 3.31 41.26
N ILE A 94 -11.00 2.51 40.65
CA ILE A 94 -10.32 1.39 41.31
C ILE A 94 -8.99 1.90 41.89
N GLU A 95 -8.81 1.76 43.21
CA GLU A 95 -7.69 2.32 44.00
C GLU A 95 -6.33 1.61 43.80
N ARG A 96 -6.22 0.62 42.91
CA ARG A 96 -5.04 -0.26 42.82
C ARG A 96 -3.91 0.24 41.89
N ASP A 97 -4.18 1.15 40.96
CA ASP A 97 -3.22 1.57 39.91
C ASP A 97 -2.75 3.03 40.05
N ARG A 98 -2.12 3.36 41.18
CA ARG A 98 -1.71 4.75 41.49
C ARG A 98 -0.71 5.35 40.50
N LEU A 99 0.19 4.56 39.90
CA LEU A 99 1.22 5.06 38.99
C LEU A 99 0.71 5.25 37.58
N TYR A 100 -0.02 4.28 37.04
CA TYR A 100 -0.59 4.39 35.69
C TYR A 100 -1.58 5.57 35.60
N LYS A 101 -2.39 5.82 36.64
CA LYS A 101 -3.27 7.00 36.72
C LYS A 101 -2.53 8.34 36.76
N LYS A 102 -1.27 8.35 37.22
CA LYS A 102 -0.43 9.56 37.21
C LYS A 102 0.22 9.81 35.86
N LEU A 103 0.30 8.81 34.99
CA LEU A 103 0.82 9.00 33.65
C LEU A 103 -0.14 9.88 32.87
N SER A 104 0.37 11.03 32.41
CA SER A 104 -0.34 11.84 31.43
C SER A 104 -0.64 11.01 30.18
N VAL A 105 -1.68 11.40 29.44
CA VAL A 105 -2.00 10.77 28.14
C VAL A 105 -0.78 10.75 27.21
N GLN A 106 0.04 11.81 27.24
CA GLN A 106 1.27 11.88 26.47
C GLN A 106 2.28 10.80 26.87
N TYR A 107 2.49 10.56 28.17
CA TYR A 107 3.40 9.50 28.61
C TYR A 107 2.89 8.11 28.25
N LYS A 108 1.57 7.89 28.32
CA LYS A 108 0.95 6.63 27.86
C LYS A 108 1.19 6.42 26.35
N GLN A 109 1.00 7.47 25.53
CA GLN A 109 1.27 7.42 24.09
C GLN A 109 2.74 7.13 23.81
N ASN A 110 3.66 7.87 24.42
CA ASN A 110 5.10 7.68 24.23
C ASN A 110 5.56 6.27 24.64
N LEU A 111 5.01 5.71 25.73
CA LEU A 111 5.29 4.33 26.12
C LEU A 111 4.85 3.32 25.04
N LEU A 112 3.62 3.45 24.55
CA LEU A 112 3.08 2.57 23.51
C LEU A 112 3.83 2.72 22.18
N SER A 113 4.20 3.95 21.81
CA SER A 113 5.04 4.28 20.64
C SER A 113 6.41 3.61 20.71
N LYS A 114 7.09 3.69 21.86
CA LYS A 114 8.38 3.04 22.05
C LYS A 114 8.28 1.51 21.95
N ILE A 115 7.28 0.90 22.60
CA ILE A 115 7.02 -0.55 22.49
C ILE A 115 6.72 -0.93 21.04
N ALA A 116 5.88 -0.16 20.36
CA ALA A 116 5.49 -0.39 18.98
C ALA A 116 6.69 -0.37 18.05
N LEU A 117 7.54 0.66 18.11
CA LEU A 117 8.74 0.74 17.26
C LEU A 117 9.67 -0.47 17.48
N ILE A 118 10.03 -0.77 18.73
CA ILE A 118 10.95 -1.86 19.06
C ILE A 118 10.45 -3.21 18.52
N THR A 119 9.18 -3.52 18.77
CA THR A 119 8.58 -4.80 18.37
C THR A 119 8.32 -4.86 16.87
N PHE A 120 7.89 -3.75 16.27
CA PHE A 120 7.63 -3.68 14.83
C PHE A 120 8.93 -3.85 14.05
N GLU A 121 10.04 -3.21 14.44
CA GLU A 121 11.32 -3.36 13.74
C GLU A 121 11.76 -4.82 13.65
N ARG A 122 11.60 -5.57 14.75
CA ARG A 122 11.94 -6.99 14.85
C ARG A 122 10.98 -7.91 14.09
N GLY A 123 9.80 -7.42 13.71
CA GLY A 123 8.75 -8.23 13.10
C GLY A 123 7.96 -9.05 14.13
N ASP A 124 8.01 -8.65 15.40
CA ASP A 124 7.37 -9.36 16.50
C ASP A 124 5.95 -8.82 16.72
N TYR A 125 4.95 -9.53 16.22
CA TYR A 125 3.53 -9.21 16.46
C TYR A 125 2.98 -9.81 17.77
N PHE A 126 3.71 -10.78 18.33
CA PHE A 126 3.40 -11.42 19.60
C PHE A 126 4.64 -11.38 20.48
N PHE A 127 4.52 -10.81 21.67
CA PHE A 127 5.62 -10.57 22.58
C PHE A 127 5.37 -11.25 23.92
N LYS A 128 6.44 -11.75 24.54
CA LYS A 128 6.36 -12.35 25.88
C LYS A 128 6.11 -11.27 26.91
N GLN A 129 5.33 -11.58 27.94
CA GLN A 129 5.04 -10.67 29.04
C GLN A 129 6.31 -10.10 29.68
N GLN A 130 7.34 -10.93 29.90
CA GLN A 130 8.61 -10.50 30.51
C GLN A 130 9.35 -9.44 29.67
N GLU A 131 9.35 -9.60 28.34
CA GLU A 131 9.99 -8.62 27.44
C GLU A 131 9.22 -7.30 27.45
N LEU A 132 7.89 -7.39 27.44
CA LEU A 132 7.01 -6.22 27.50
C LEU A 132 7.15 -5.46 28.82
N GLU A 133 7.19 -6.17 29.94
CA GLU A 133 7.47 -5.59 31.26
C GLU A 133 8.84 -4.90 31.27
N GLN A 134 9.87 -5.49 30.64
CA GLN A 134 11.17 -4.84 30.53
C GLN A 134 11.10 -3.53 29.73
N TYR A 135 10.39 -3.49 28.60
CA TYR A 135 10.21 -2.24 27.84
C TYR A 135 9.47 -1.17 28.65
N ILE A 136 8.51 -1.57 29.49
CA ILE A 136 7.82 -0.66 30.40
C ILE A 136 8.79 -0.15 31.46
N ILE A 137 9.60 -1.02 32.08
CA ILE A 137 10.62 -0.64 33.08
C ILE A 137 11.60 0.38 32.49
N ASP A 138 12.16 0.08 31.32
CA ASP A 138 13.13 0.93 30.62
C ASP A 138 12.55 2.31 30.27
N TYR A 139 11.22 2.42 30.18
CA TYR A 139 10.53 3.69 29.98
C TYR A 139 10.28 4.42 31.30
N ILE A 140 9.60 3.77 32.26
CA ILE A 140 9.14 4.41 33.50
C ILE A 140 10.30 4.84 34.42
N ILE A 141 11.45 4.15 34.36
CA ILE A 141 12.63 4.49 35.17
C ILE A 141 13.14 5.91 34.90
N ASN A 142 12.82 6.48 33.74
CA ASN A 142 13.22 7.83 33.34
C ASN A 142 12.18 8.91 33.69
N LEU A 143 11.05 8.55 34.31
CA LEU A 143 10.03 9.50 34.74
C LEU A 143 10.38 10.11 36.12
N HIS A 144 9.94 11.34 36.36
CA HIS A 144 10.14 12.03 37.64
C HIS A 144 9.38 11.30 38.76
N ASP A 145 9.95 11.24 39.97
CA ASP A 145 9.36 10.67 41.19
C ASP A 145 9.04 9.16 41.15
N VAL A 146 9.74 8.40 40.30
CA VAL A 146 9.65 6.94 40.27
C VAL A 146 10.69 6.31 41.21
N ASN A 147 10.27 5.29 41.97
CA ASN A 147 11.18 4.51 42.81
C ASN A 147 12.03 3.60 41.91
N THR A 148 13.36 3.72 42.01
CA THR A 148 14.31 2.96 41.19
C THR A 148 14.64 1.57 41.76
N ASP A 149 14.02 1.18 42.87
CA ASP A 149 14.12 -0.18 43.39
C ASP A 149 13.58 -1.19 42.36
N CYS A 150 14.40 -2.21 42.07
CA CYS A 150 14.10 -3.20 41.03
C CYS A 150 12.80 -3.96 41.29
N GLN A 151 12.49 -4.33 42.53
CA GLN A 151 11.26 -5.07 42.84
C GLN A 151 10.04 -4.18 42.65
N VAL A 152 10.15 -2.90 43.03
CA VAL A 152 9.08 -1.92 42.86
C VAL A 152 8.84 -1.66 41.36
N LEU A 153 9.90 -1.48 40.57
CA LEU A 153 9.78 -1.29 39.11
C LEU A 153 9.09 -2.46 38.40
N HIS A 154 9.37 -3.71 38.79
CA HIS A 154 8.69 -4.87 38.22
C HIS A 154 7.20 -4.91 38.58
N LEU A 155 6.85 -4.59 39.84
CA LEU A 155 5.45 -4.49 40.27
C LEU A 155 4.72 -3.38 39.50
N ASP A 156 5.37 -2.23 39.34
CA ASP A 156 4.83 -1.07 38.63
C ASP A 156 4.62 -1.39 37.15
N ALA A 157 5.59 -2.03 36.49
CA ALA A 157 5.48 -2.44 35.11
C ALA A 157 4.36 -3.46 34.87
N ASN A 158 4.21 -4.44 35.77
CA ASN A 158 3.10 -5.38 35.72
C ASN A 158 1.74 -4.68 35.88
N ALA A 159 1.64 -3.74 36.82
CA ALA A 159 0.43 -2.95 37.05
C ALA A 159 0.09 -2.07 35.82
N VAL A 160 1.09 -1.41 35.23
CA VAL A 160 0.94 -0.62 33.99
C VAL A 160 0.44 -1.51 32.85
N LEU A 161 1.03 -2.70 32.65
CA LEU A 161 0.61 -3.62 31.61
C LEU A 161 -0.86 -4.06 31.79
N ARG A 162 -1.23 -4.46 33.01
CA ARG A 162 -2.61 -4.86 33.33
C ARG A 162 -3.59 -3.70 33.18
N ALA A 163 -3.17 -2.48 33.50
CA ALA A 163 -3.98 -1.29 33.27
C ALA A 163 -4.18 -1.00 31.78
N ILE A 164 -3.14 -1.11 30.95
CA ILE A 164 -3.26 -0.93 29.49
C ILE A 164 -4.26 -1.95 28.91
N GLU A 165 -4.10 -3.22 29.30
CA GLU A 165 -4.97 -4.32 28.87
C GLU A 165 -6.42 -4.10 29.28
N ALA A 166 -6.69 -3.87 30.57
CA ALA A 166 -8.04 -3.79 31.11
C ALA A 166 -8.79 -2.52 30.69
N GLN A 167 -8.08 -1.39 30.50
CA GLN A 167 -8.73 -0.09 30.36
C GLN A 167 -8.84 0.37 28.90
N HIS A 168 -7.87 0.05 28.03
CA HIS A 168 -7.82 0.63 26.68
C HIS A 168 -8.04 -0.42 25.59
N GLY A 169 -7.78 -1.70 25.91
CA GLY A 169 -7.77 -2.76 24.91
C GLY A 169 -6.78 -2.50 23.78
N LEU A 170 -5.73 -1.70 24.01
CA LEU A 170 -4.69 -1.41 23.02
C LEU A 170 -3.63 -2.52 22.97
N LEU A 171 -3.32 -3.11 24.12
CA LEU A 171 -2.57 -4.35 24.28
C LEU A 171 -3.49 -5.42 24.86
N VAL A 172 -3.35 -6.67 24.41
CA VAL A 172 -4.21 -7.79 24.85
C VAL A 172 -3.40 -9.07 25.03
N GLU A 173 -3.72 -9.84 26.07
CA GLU A 173 -3.18 -11.19 26.27
C GLU A 173 -3.87 -12.16 25.29
N ARG A 174 -3.12 -12.69 24.31
CA ARG A 174 -3.62 -13.61 23.27
C ARG A 174 -3.56 -15.07 23.71
N ALA A 175 -2.56 -15.38 24.52
CA ALA A 175 -2.38 -16.65 25.22
C ALA A 175 -1.66 -16.36 26.53
N ARG A 176 -1.64 -17.32 27.45
CA ARG A 176 -1.02 -17.14 28.76
C ARG A 176 0.42 -16.61 28.63
N GLY A 177 0.66 -15.38 29.09
CA GLY A 177 1.96 -14.70 29.05
C GLY A 177 2.43 -14.23 27.67
N ILE A 178 1.53 -14.22 26.67
CA ILE A 178 1.79 -13.76 25.30
C ILE A 178 0.83 -12.62 24.96
N TYR A 179 1.39 -11.47 24.65
CA TYR A 179 0.67 -10.24 24.37
C TYR A 179 0.83 -9.83 22.90
N SER A 180 -0.10 -9.01 22.42
CA SER A 180 0.00 -8.30 21.15
C SER A 180 -0.66 -6.93 21.26
N PHE A 181 -0.41 -6.04 20.29
CA PHE A 181 -1.39 -4.99 20.03
C PHE A 181 -2.73 -5.63 19.67
N SER A 182 -3.84 -5.03 20.08
CA SER A 182 -5.17 -5.57 19.78
C SER A 182 -5.46 -5.59 18.29
N HIS A 183 -4.82 -4.71 17.54
CA HIS A 183 -4.86 -4.66 16.08
C HIS A 183 -3.56 -4.14 15.49
N LEU A 184 -3.23 -4.61 14.28
CA LEU A 184 -2.03 -4.19 13.53
C LEU A 184 -1.99 -2.66 13.32
N THR A 185 -3.13 -2.05 13.04
CA THR A 185 -3.25 -0.59 12.87
C THR A 185 -2.73 0.21 14.07
N PHE A 186 -2.95 -0.26 15.30
CA PHE A 186 -2.41 0.44 16.47
C PHE A 186 -0.90 0.27 16.54
N HIS A 187 -0.40 -0.92 16.21
CA HIS A 187 1.04 -1.18 16.11
C HIS A 187 1.68 -0.22 15.10
N GLU A 188 1.15 -0.14 13.88
CA GLU A 188 1.63 0.73 12.81
C GLU A 188 1.54 2.23 13.17
N TYR A 189 0.44 2.66 13.80
CA TYR A 189 0.25 4.03 14.25
C TYR A 189 1.27 4.45 15.29
N PHE A 190 1.45 3.64 16.33
CA PHE A 190 2.39 3.95 17.41
C PHE A 190 3.84 3.86 16.91
N THR A 191 4.15 2.95 15.98
CA THR A 191 5.45 2.91 15.29
C THR A 191 5.70 4.20 14.50
N ALA A 192 4.74 4.64 13.68
CA ALA A 192 4.86 5.89 12.93
C ALA A 192 5.01 7.10 13.86
N GLN A 193 4.26 7.13 14.96
CA GLN A 193 4.33 8.18 15.97
C GLN A 193 5.71 8.26 16.62
N GLU A 194 6.32 7.13 17.02
CA GLU A 194 7.67 7.14 17.61
C GLU A 194 8.71 7.71 16.66
N ILE A 195 8.63 7.37 15.36
CA ILE A 195 9.58 7.83 14.34
C ILE A 195 9.54 9.35 14.22
N VAL A 196 8.34 9.93 14.14
CA VAL A 196 8.15 11.36 13.82
C VAL A 196 8.13 12.30 15.04
N THR A 197 8.02 11.77 16.26
CA THR A 197 7.90 12.58 17.49
C THR A 197 9.28 13.02 18.05
N ASN A 198 10.38 12.57 17.44
CA ASN A 198 11.74 13.00 17.81
C ASN A 198 11.89 14.52 17.73
N SER A 199 12.10 15.15 18.89
CA SER A 199 12.20 16.61 18.99
C SER A 199 13.55 17.15 18.51
N GLU A 200 14.59 16.30 18.50
CA GLU A 200 15.93 16.62 18.03
C GLU A 200 16.01 16.44 16.50
N PRO A 201 16.31 17.49 15.70
CA PRO A 201 16.32 17.40 14.24
C PRO A 201 17.26 16.31 13.69
N GLN A 202 18.43 16.13 14.31
CA GLN A 202 19.39 15.10 13.89
C GLN A 202 18.88 13.68 14.17
N ALA A 203 18.20 13.48 15.30
CA ALA A 203 17.61 12.18 15.64
C ALA A 203 16.45 11.86 14.69
N LEU A 204 15.60 12.84 14.38
CA LEU A 204 14.54 12.70 13.39
C LEU A 204 15.11 12.35 12.00
N GLU A 205 16.16 13.03 11.56
CA GLU A 205 16.82 12.71 10.28
C GLU A 205 17.31 11.26 10.24
N ILE A 206 17.96 10.78 11.30
CA ILE A 206 18.42 9.38 11.40
C ILE A 206 17.23 8.42 11.35
N ALA A 207 16.16 8.68 12.11
CA ALA A 207 14.97 7.85 12.13
C ALA A 207 14.27 7.79 10.76
N LEU A 208 14.18 8.91 10.04
CA LEU A 208 13.60 8.94 8.70
C LEU A 208 14.47 8.20 7.67
N LYS A 209 15.81 8.30 7.76
CA LYS A 209 16.72 7.49 6.93
C LYS A 209 16.57 5.99 7.22
N GLN A 210 16.43 5.62 8.49
CA GLN A 210 16.16 4.24 8.89
C GLN A 210 14.82 3.75 8.35
N LEU A 211 13.76 4.55 8.44
CA LEU A 211 12.45 4.23 7.86
C LEU A 211 12.57 3.99 6.35
N VAL A 212 13.21 4.91 5.63
CA VAL A 212 13.37 4.82 4.17
C VAL A 212 14.18 3.59 3.74
N SER A 213 15.13 3.10 4.55
CA SER A 213 15.82 1.83 4.30
C SER A 213 14.87 0.62 4.21
N ARG A 214 13.63 0.75 4.74
CA ARG A 214 12.57 -0.25 4.74
C ARG A 214 11.56 -0.10 3.60
N ILE A 215 11.80 0.80 2.63
CA ILE A 215 10.81 1.15 1.58
C ILE A 215 10.32 -0.06 0.75
N ALA A 216 11.15 -1.09 0.58
CA ALA A 216 10.81 -2.31 -0.15
C ALA A 216 10.04 -3.35 0.70
N GLU A 217 9.94 -3.15 2.02
CA GLU A 217 9.27 -4.08 2.93
C GLU A 217 7.77 -3.76 3.02
N LYS A 218 6.91 -4.61 2.45
CA LYS A 218 5.45 -4.40 2.39
C LYS A 218 4.80 -4.09 3.75
N ARG A 219 5.30 -4.68 4.84
CA ARG A 219 4.79 -4.45 6.21
C ARG A 219 4.93 -3.00 6.67
N TRP A 220 5.89 -2.23 6.15
CA TRP A 220 6.11 -0.84 6.54
C TRP A 220 5.21 0.15 5.80
N ARG A 221 4.43 -0.32 4.82
CA ARG A 221 3.63 0.56 3.94
C ARG A 221 2.75 1.53 4.71
N GLU A 222 1.99 1.06 5.71
CA GLU A 222 1.11 1.94 6.49
C GLU A 222 1.91 2.89 7.38
N VAL A 223 3.05 2.45 7.91
CA VAL A 223 3.95 3.31 8.70
C VAL A 223 4.41 4.51 7.88
N PHE A 224 4.78 4.33 6.60
CA PHE A 224 5.12 5.45 5.72
C PHE A 224 3.95 6.44 5.53
N LEU A 225 2.75 5.93 5.24
CA LEU A 225 1.55 6.75 5.05
C LEU A 225 1.21 7.55 6.30
N LEU A 226 1.31 6.92 7.47
CA LEU A 226 1.07 7.56 8.75
C LEU A 226 2.16 8.59 9.06
N SER A 227 3.44 8.27 8.82
CA SER A 227 4.55 9.18 9.06
C SER A 227 4.47 10.44 8.22
N VAL A 228 4.16 10.36 6.92
CA VAL A 228 4.01 11.57 6.09
C VAL A 228 2.86 12.46 6.56
N GLY A 229 1.73 11.88 7.00
CA GLY A 229 0.61 12.65 7.52
C GLY A 229 0.84 13.24 8.90
N MET A 230 1.69 12.62 9.73
CA MET A 230 2.02 13.13 11.07
C MET A 230 3.08 14.24 11.06
N LEU A 231 3.94 14.29 10.04
CA LEU A 231 4.96 15.32 9.90
C LEU A 231 4.32 16.68 9.59
N ARG A 232 4.85 17.74 10.20
CA ARG A 232 4.44 19.12 9.89
C ARG A 232 4.78 19.51 8.44
N ASN A 233 5.88 18.97 7.92
CA ASN A 233 6.27 19.06 6.52
C ASN A 233 6.92 17.73 6.12
N ALA A 234 6.36 17.07 5.11
CA ALA A 234 6.79 15.78 4.62
C ALA A 234 7.89 15.84 3.53
N ASP A 235 8.27 17.03 3.06
CA ASP A 235 9.21 17.26 1.95
C ASP A 235 10.49 16.40 2.09
N PHE A 236 11.13 16.45 3.26
CA PHE A 236 12.37 15.72 3.51
C PHE A 236 12.19 14.20 3.43
N LEU A 237 11.12 13.66 4.02
CA LEU A 237 10.83 12.22 3.96
C LEU A 237 10.51 11.79 2.51
N ILE A 238 9.70 12.57 1.79
CA ILE A 238 9.34 12.30 0.39
C ILE A 238 10.57 12.30 -0.52
N GLN A 239 11.48 13.26 -0.36
CA GLN A 239 12.74 13.32 -1.11
C GLN A 239 13.67 12.15 -0.77
N LEU A 240 13.79 11.78 0.52
CA LEU A 240 14.54 10.59 0.92
C LEU A 240 13.94 9.32 0.30
N MET A 241 12.60 9.17 0.32
CA MET A 241 11.93 8.04 -0.33
C MET A 241 12.27 7.96 -1.81
N LYS A 242 12.19 9.09 -2.54
CA LYS A 242 12.54 9.15 -3.96
C LYS A 242 13.99 8.75 -4.21
N GLN A 243 14.92 9.33 -3.46
CA GLN A 243 16.35 9.00 -3.58
C GLN A 243 16.60 7.51 -3.36
N GLN A 244 15.99 6.92 -2.33
CA GLN A 244 16.15 5.50 -2.04
C GLN A 244 15.54 4.62 -3.13
N ILE A 245 14.38 5.01 -3.68
CA ILE A 245 13.72 4.32 -4.78
C ILE A 245 14.63 4.29 -6.02
N ASP A 246 15.21 5.42 -6.38
CA ASP A 246 16.13 5.49 -7.52
C ASP A 246 17.38 4.62 -7.29
N ASN A 247 17.89 4.61 -6.06
CA ASN A 247 19.03 3.79 -5.65
C ASN A 247 18.77 2.28 -5.76
N LEU A 248 17.51 1.80 -5.70
CA LEU A 248 17.18 0.37 -5.82
C LEU A 248 17.67 -0.26 -7.13
N ILE A 249 17.78 0.55 -8.19
CA ILE A 249 18.12 0.08 -9.54
C ILE A 249 19.27 0.90 -10.17
N ALA A 250 19.93 1.73 -9.37
CA ALA A 250 20.95 2.67 -9.81
C ALA A 250 22.15 2.00 -10.49
N GLU A 251 22.64 0.93 -9.86
CA GLU A 251 23.89 0.26 -10.25
C GLU A 251 23.70 -0.71 -11.42
N ASP A 252 22.45 -1.10 -11.74
CA ASP A 252 22.15 -2.09 -12.79
C ASP A 252 21.96 -1.41 -14.14
N ARG A 253 22.94 -1.60 -15.04
CA ARG A 253 22.93 -1.03 -16.39
C ARG A 253 21.75 -1.50 -17.25
N ASN A 254 21.28 -2.74 -17.09
CA ASN A 254 20.16 -3.24 -17.89
C ASN A 254 18.86 -2.59 -17.43
N LEU A 255 18.66 -2.43 -16.12
CA LEU A 255 17.51 -1.70 -15.58
C LEU A 255 17.53 -0.22 -15.98
N GLN A 256 18.71 0.42 -15.97
CA GLN A 256 18.84 1.80 -16.46
C GLN A 256 18.56 1.91 -17.96
N ASN A 257 19.00 0.96 -18.78
CA ASN A 257 18.66 0.90 -20.20
C ASN A 257 17.15 0.73 -20.44
N PHE A 258 16.50 -0.08 -19.61
CA PHE A 258 15.04 -0.22 -19.62
C PHE A 258 14.34 1.08 -19.26
N LEU A 259 14.78 1.80 -18.22
CA LEU A 259 14.23 3.12 -17.88
C LEU A 259 14.48 4.18 -18.97
N ASN A 260 15.64 4.15 -19.62
CA ASN A 260 15.93 5.02 -20.78
C ASN A 260 14.94 4.74 -21.93
N TRP A 261 14.63 3.47 -22.18
CA TRP A 261 13.61 3.11 -23.16
C TRP A 261 12.22 3.61 -22.73
N LEU A 262 11.82 3.44 -21.46
CA LEU A 262 10.55 3.96 -20.93
C LEU A 262 10.43 5.48 -21.11
N SER A 263 11.47 6.23 -20.74
CA SER A 263 11.53 7.69 -20.90
C SER A 263 11.29 8.06 -22.37
N ARG A 264 12.11 7.53 -23.29
CA ARG A 264 11.98 7.79 -24.74
C ARG A 264 10.62 7.40 -25.31
N LYS A 265 10.10 6.24 -24.92
CA LYS A 265 8.78 5.76 -25.38
C LYS A 265 7.66 6.68 -24.90
N SER A 266 7.75 7.21 -23.68
CA SER A 266 6.77 8.16 -23.15
C SER A 266 6.75 9.47 -23.93
N PHE A 267 7.91 10.02 -24.29
CA PHE A 267 8.03 11.23 -25.12
C PHE A 267 7.55 11.02 -26.56
N ALA A 268 7.77 9.83 -27.11
CA ALA A 268 7.36 9.51 -28.47
C ALA A 268 5.83 9.30 -28.61
N THR A 269 5.12 9.11 -27.50
CA THR A 269 3.67 8.86 -27.51
C THR A 269 2.92 10.19 -27.51
N ASN A 270 2.09 10.45 -28.52
CA ASN A 270 1.35 11.70 -28.64
C ASN A 270 0.09 11.71 -27.77
N VAL A 271 0.26 11.95 -26.46
CA VAL A 271 -0.84 11.97 -25.49
C VAL A 271 -0.81 13.20 -24.60
N THR A 272 -1.98 13.59 -24.10
CA THR A 272 -2.17 14.74 -23.21
C THR A 272 -2.00 14.42 -21.72
N TYR A 273 -1.60 13.18 -21.39
CA TYR A 273 -1.40 12.76 -20.00
C TYR A 273 -0.02 13.19 -19.49
N LYS A 274 0.13 13.28 -18.17
CA LYS A 274 1.45 13.53 -17.54
C LYS A 274 2.42 12.41 -17.93
N LEU A 275 3.66 12.75 -18.27
CA LEU A 275 4.67 11.77 -18.72
C LEU A 275 4.92 10.64 -17.70
N ALA A 276 4.84 10.91 -16.40
CA ALA A 276 4.93 9.88 -15.37
C ALA A 276 3.86 8.78 -15.52
N SER A 277 2.61 9.16 -15.84
CA SER A 277 1.52 8.18 -16.06
C SER A 277 1.78 7.31 -17.30
N VAL A 278 2.35 7.90 -18.36
CA VAL A 278 2.70 7.18 -19.59
C VAL A 278 3.87 6.23 -19.35
N ARG A 279 4.88 6.64 -18.58
CA ARG A 279 5.99 5.76 -18.17
C ARG A 279 5.50 4.61 -17.30
N ALA A 280 4.61 4.88 -16.35
CA ALA A 280 4.00 3.83 -15.52
C ALA A 280 3.20 2.83 -16.36
N PHE A 281 2.44 3.33 -17.35
CA PHE A 281 1.71 2.48 -18.30
C PHE A 281 2.65 1.50 -19.02
N TYR A 282 3.73 1.99 -19.65
CA TYR A 282 4.66 1.11 -20.36
C TYR A 282 5.52 0.24 -19.43
N LEU A 283 5.80 0.69 -18.21
CA LEU A 283 6.41 -0.13 -17.17
C LEU A 283 5.53 -1.33 -16.88
N GLU A 284 4.25 -1.12 -16.54
CA GLU A 284 3.30 -2.19 -16.20
C GLU A 284 3.04 -3.13 -17.38
N LEU A 285 2.97 -2.62 -18.62
CA LEU A 285 2.89 -3.45 -19.82
C LEU A 285 4.12 -4.36 -20.01
N SER A 286 5.32 -3.85 -19.75
CA SER A 286 6.56 -4.63 -19.90
C SER A 286 6.67 -5.68 -18.79
N LEU A 287 6.35 -5.29 -17.55
CA LEU A 287 6.32 -6.20 -16.41
C LEU A 287 5.26 -7.30 -16.56
N GLY A 288 4.13 -7.03 -17.22
CA GLY A 288 3.10 -8.05 -17.48
C GLY A 288 3.62 -9.24 -18.30
N ILE A 289 4.53 -8.99 -19.23
CA ILE A 289 5.18 -10.04 -20.05
C ILE A 289 6.27 -10.76 -19.23
N ASP A 290 7.16 -10.02 -18.58
CA ASP A 290 8.36 -10.59 -17.93
C ASP A 290 8.09 -11.21 -16.54
N LEU A 291 7.13 -10.65 -15.79
CA LEU A 291 6.75 -11.10 -14.45
C LEU A 291 5.45 -11.92 -14.44
N LYS A 292 4.74 -12.03 -15.58
CA LYS A 292 3.42 -12.69 -15.68
C LYS A 292 2.38 -12.13 -14.70
N ILE A 293 2.50 -10.84 -14.39
CA ILE A 293 1.54 -10.12 -13.55
C ILE A 293 0.42 -9.66 -14.47
N ASP A 294 -0.83 -9.80 -14.03
CA ASP A 294 -1.97 -9.22 -14.74
C ASP A 294 -1.79 -7.68 -14.77
N PRO A 295 -1.73 -7.04 -15.96
CA PRO A 295 -1.54 -5.59 -16.05
C PRO A 295 -2.81 -4.87 -15.58
N THR A 296 -3.00 -4.81 -14.26
CA THR A 296 -4.05 -4.04 -13.60
C THR A 296 -3.90 -2.54 -13.83
N LEU A 297 -2.78 -2.11 -14.44
CA LEU A 297 -2.39 -0.72 -14.68
C LEU A 297 -2.52 0.15 -13.41
N SER A 298 -2.28 -0.45 -12.24
CA SER A 298 -2.62 0.14 -10.95
C SER A 298 -1.89 1.45 -10.70
N LEU A 299 -0.60 1.53 -11.04
CA LEU A 299 0.19 2.75 -10.89
C LEU A 299 -0.18 3.78 -11.96
N ALA A 300 -0.33 3.36 -13.22
CA ALA A 300 -0.72 4.27 -14.29
C ALA A 300 -2.10 4.92 -14.03
N LEU A 301 -3.09 4.14 -13.60
CA LEU A 301 -4.43 4.62 -13.26
C LEU A 301 -4.42 5.54 -12.03
N LYS A 302 -3.54 5.28 -11.04
CA LYS A 302 -3.35 6.20 -9.91
C LYS A 302 -2.75 7.54 -10.35
N LEU A 303 -1.81 7.52 -11.29
CA LEU A 303 -1.16 8.71 -11.84
C LEU A 303 -2.09 9.52 -12.76
N ALA A 304 -2.97 8.83 -13.50
CA ALA A 304 -3.95 9.44 -14.39
C ALA A 304 -5.24 8.60 -14.44
N PRO A 305 -6.22 8.86 -13.57
CA PRO A 305 -7.49 8.12 -13.55
C PRO A 305 -8.24 8.15 -14.89
N ALA A 306 -8.04 9.20 -15.69
CA ALA A 306 -8.61 9.34 -17.02
C ALA A 306 -8.19 8.22 -18.00
N LEU A 307 -7.05 7.55 -17.77
CA LEU A 307 -6.66 6.36 -18.54
C LEU A 307 -7.67 5.21 -18.42
N GLY A 308 -8.38 5.10 -17.30
CA GLY A 308 -9.40 4.09 -17.08
C GLY A 308 -10.76 4.42 -17.72
N VAL A 309 -10.97 5.68 -18.11
CA VAL A 309 -12.21 6.15 -18.76
C VAL A 309 -12.09 6.05 -20.27
N ALA A 310 -10.98 6.50 -20.83
CA ALA A 310 -10.69 6.42 -22.25
C ALA A 310 -9.19 6.44 -22.47
N LEU A 311 -8.66 5.40 -23.11
CA LEU A 311 -7.30 5.41 -23.62
C LEU A 311 -7.26 6.22 -24.92
N LYS A 312 -6.17 6.95 -25.13
CA LYS A 312 -5.87 7.51 -26.44
C LYS A 312 -5.48 6.37 -27.38
N LEU A 313 -5.80 6.54 -28.66
CA LEU A 313 -5.59 5.54 -29.71
C LEU A 313 -4.22 4.86 -29.66
N ASP A 314 -3.16 5.66 -29.46
CA ASP A 314 -1.78 5.15 -29.37
C ASP A 314 -1.53 4.23 -28.16
N LEU A 315 -2.14 4.50 -27.01
CA LEU A 315 -2.02 3.64 -25.83
C LEU A 315 -2.91 2.41 -25.97
N GLU A 316 -4.09 2.55 -26.57
CA GLU A 316 -5.05 1.47 -26.75
C GLU A 316 -4.50 0.38 -27.68
N ILE A 317 -3.93 0.76 -28.82
CA ILE A 317 -3.28 -0.21 -29.72
C ILE A 317 -2.07 -0.89 -29.05
N ASP A 318 -1.29 -0.14 -28.25
CA ASP A 318 -0.12 -0.70 -27.56
C ASP A 318 -0.53 -1.69 -26.46
N LEU A 319 -1.63 -1.41 -25.74
CA LEU A 319 -2.24 -2.32 -24.77
C LEU A 319 -2.71 -3.60 -25.44
N GLU A 320 -3.50 -3.51 -26.51
CA GLU A 320 -4.05 -4.69 -27.21
C GLU A 320 -2.94 -5.55 -27.84
N LEU A 321 -1.90 -4.91 -28.40
CA LEU A 321 -0.74 -5.63 -28.92
C LEU A 321 0.06 -6.32 -27.80
N ASN A 322 0.32 -5.61 -26.70
CA ASN A 322 1.04 -6.20 -25.57
C ASN A 322 0.26 -7.38 -24.97
N PHE A 323 -1.06 -7.22 -24.80
CA PHE A 323 -1.93 -8.28 -24.32
C PHE A 323 -1.92 -9.49 -25.27
N ALA A 324 -2.02 -9.28 -26.58
CA ALA A 324 -1.87 -10.35 -27.57
C ALA A 324 -0.52 -11.07 -27.45
N LEU A 325 0.58 -10.35 -27.25
CA LEU A 325 1.90 -10.95 -27.07
C LEU A 325 2.00 -11.75 -25.75
N SER A 326 1.44 -11.23 -24.66
CA SER A 326 1.39 -11.90 -23.36
C SER A 326 0.62 -13.22 -23.46
N LEU A 327 -0.58 -13.21 -24.07
CA LEU A 327 -1.39 -14.42 -24.30
C LEU A 327 -0.63 -15.45 -25.15
N ALA A 328 0.08 -15.00 -26.19
CA ALA A 328 0.88 -15.88 -27.03
C ALA A 328 2.03 -16.56 -26.26
N CYS A 329 2.64 -15.86 -25.30
CA CYS A 329 3.71 -16.41 -24.46
C CYS A 329 3.22 -17.46 -23.45
N GLN A 330 1.93 -17.44 -23.06
CA GLN A 330 1.40 -18.30 -21.98
C GLN A 330 1.01 -19.73 -22.42
N LEU A 331 1.11 -20.06 -23.72
CA LEU A 331 0.94 -21.43 -24.25
C LEU A 331 -0.38 -22.14 -23.83
N ASP A 332 -1.52 -21.44 -23.86
CA ASP A 332 -2.82 -22.05 -23.53
C ASP A 332 -3.86 -21.89 -24.67
N PHE A 333 -4.55 -22.98 -25.02
CA PHE A 333 -5.63 -23.00 -26.01
C PHE A 333 -6.85 -22.21 -25.53
N SER A 334 -7.12 -22.18 -24.21
CA SER A 334 -8.24 -21.44 -23.64
C SER A 334 -8.18 -19.93 -23.99
N LEU A 335 -6.96 -19.43 -24.23
CA LEU A 335 -6.66 -18.04 -24.54
C LEU A 335 -6.68 -17.71 -26.04
N ALA A 336 -6.82 -18.71 -26.92
CA ALA A 336 -6.79 -18.51 -28.37
C ALA A 336 -7.91 -17.59 -28.91
N PRO A 337 -9.17 -17.67 -28.41
CA PRO A 337 -10.21 -16.71 -28.79
C PRO A 337 -9.86 -15.28 -28.37
N THR A 338 -9.35 -15.11 -27.16
CA THR A 338 -8.95 -13.80 -26.61
C THR A 338 -7.79 -13.21 -27.42
N LEU A 339 -6.79 -14.02 -27.78
CA LEU A 339 -5.68 -13.62 -28.64
C LEU A 339 -6.19 -13.11 -30.01
N SER A 340 -7.09 -13.86 -30.64
CA SER A 340 -7.67 -13.47 -31.93
C SER A 340 -8.45 -12.16 -31.83
N LEU A 341 -9.20 -11.95 -30.75
CA LEU A 341 -9.96 -10.73 -30.51
C LEU A 341 -9.04 -9.52 -30.32
N SER A 342 -7.98 -9.65 -29.53
CA SER A 342 -7.02 -8.57 -29.30
C SER A 342 -6.26 -8.18 -30.58
N LEU A 343 -5.89 -9.15 -31.41
CA LEU A 343 -5.34 -8.85 -32.74
C LEU A 343 -6.35 -8.11 -33.62
N GLU A 344 -7.62 -8.49 -33.60
CA GLU A 344 -8.67 -7.82 -34.38
C GLU A 344 -8.84 -6.36 -33.96
N ARG A 345 -8.85 -6.11 -32.64
CA ARG A 345 -8.87 -4.75 -32.09
C ARG A 345 -7.63 -3.97 -32.52
N ALA A 346 -6.43 -4.53 -32.34
CA ALA A 346 -5.19 -3.87 -32.76
C ALA A 346 -5.17 -3.53 -34.26
N ILE A 347 -5.68 -4.43 -35.12
CA ILE A 347 -5.82 -4.21 -36.57
C ILE A 347 -6.80 -3.06 -36.86
N SER A 348 -7.91 -2.99 -36.13
CA SER A 348 -8.93 -1.93 -36.31
C SER A 348 -8.45 -0.55 -35.85
N LEU A 349 -7.58 -0.51 -34.84
CA LEU A 349 -7.01 0.72 -34.27
C LEU A 349 -5.78 1.21 -35.05
N SER A 350 -5.15 0.34 -35.86
CA SER A 350 -3.92 0.67 -36.59
C SER A 350 -4.18 1.62 -37.76
N LEU A 351 -3.55 2.80 -37.70
CA LEU A 351 -3.56 3.78 -38.79
C LEU A 351 -2.46 3.53 -39.83
N ASP A 352 -1.43 2.75 -39.48
CA ASP A 352 -0.33 2.37 -40.38
C ASP A 352 -0.75 1.15 -41.22
N ARG A 353 -0.82 1.32 -42.54
CA ARG A 353 -1.24 0.28 -43.48
C ARG A 353 -0.29 -0.92 -43.51
N GLU A 354 1.01 -0.71 -43.32
CA GLU A 354 1.99 -1.79 -43.34
C GLU A 354 1.86 -2.63 -42.06
N LEU A 355 1.75 -1.97 -40.90
CA LEU A 355 1.47 -2.63 -39.62
C LEU A 355 0.16 -3.42 -39.69
N GLN A 356 -0.91 -2.80 -40.20
CA GLN A 356 -2.22 -3.44 -40.34
C GLN A 356 -2.14 -4.72 -41.19
N CYS A 357 -1.46 -4.66 -42.33
CA CYS A 357 -1.26 -5.80 -43.21
C CYS A 357 -0.47 -6.93 -42.53
N LEU A 358 0.60 -6.61 -41.81
CA LEU A 358 1.40 -7.60 -41.09
C LEU A 358 0.61 -8.28 -39.97
N LEU A 359 -0.20 -7.53 -39.21
CA LEU A 359 -1.06 -8.09 -38.18
C LEU A 359 -2.17 -8.98 -38.77
N GLN A 360 -2.78 -8.56 -39.89
CA GLN A 360 -3.77 -9.36 -40.62
C GLN A 360 -3.17 -10.70 -41.08
N ASN A 361 -1.97 -10.67 -41.66
CA ASN A 361 -1.24 -11.88 -42.07
C ASN A 361 -0.94 -12.81 -40.88
N LEU A 362 -0.58 -12.25 -39.71
CA LEU A 362 -0.36 -13.03 -38.50
C LEU A 362 -1.66 -13.68 -38.00
N LYS A 363 -2.78 -12.93 -38.02
CA LYS A 363 -4.09 -13.44 -37.63
C LYS A 363 -4.55 -14.58 -38.54
N GLU A 364 -4.39 -14.45 -39.86
CA GLU A 364 -4.80 -15.47 -40.84
C GLU A 364 -4.02 -16.78 -40.73
N ARG A 365 -2.79 -16.73 -40.20
CA ARG A 365 -1.98 -17.93 -39.92
C ARG A 365 -2.48 -18.73 -38.72
N LEU A 366 -3.28 -18.13 -37.84
CA LEU A 366 -3.84 -18.84 -36.69
C LEU A 366 -4.88 -19.87 -37.17
N PRO A 367 -4.87 -21.10 -36.62
CA PRO A 367 -5.91 -22.08 -36.93
C PRO A 367 -7.29 -21.52 -36.60
N LYS A 368 -8.27 -21.75 -37.48
CA LYS A 368 -9.65 -21.35 -37.23
C LYS A 368 -10.14 -22.00 -35.93
N LEU A 369 -10.72 -21.18 -35.05
CA LEU A 369 -11.26 -21.61 -33.74
C LEU A 369 -12.40 -22.65 -33.86
N THR A 370 -12.94 -22.86 -35.07
CA THR A 370 -13.92 -23.91 -35.37
C THR A 370 -13.31 -25.31 -35.49
N GLN A 371 -11.99 -25.44 -35.49
CA GLN A 371 -11.30 -26.73 -35.51
C GLN A 371 -11.14 -27.31 -34.10
N SER A 372 -10.98 -28.63 -33.99
CA SER A 372 -10.79 -29.32 -32.70
C SER A 372 -9.60 -28.77 -31.91
N GLU A 373 -9.71 -28.64 -30.59
CA GLU A 373 -8.61 -28.23 -29.68
C GLU A 373 -7.27 -28.96 -29.98
N GLY A 374 -7.36 -30.25 -30.34
CA GLY A 374 -6.20 -31.06 -30.69
C GLY A 374 -5.42 -30.58 -31.92
N SER A 375 -6.07 -29.96 -32.92
CA SER A 375 -5.38 -29.42 -34.10
C SER A 375 -4.67 -28.11 -33.78
N PHE A 376 -5.29 -27.22 -33.01
CA PHE A 376 -4.63 -25.99 -32.55
C PHE A 376 -3.41 -26.30 -31.69
N ARG A 377 -3.52 -27.18 -30.69
CA ARG A 377 -2.38 -27.55 -29.83
C ARG A 377 -1.23 -28.13 -30.65
N LYS A 378 -1.52 -28.96 -31.66
CA LYS A 378 -0.49 -29.50 -32.58
C LYS A 378 0.16 -28.40 -33.39
N TRP A 379 -0.63 -27.50 -33.98
CA TRP A 379 -0.11 -26.38 -34.75
C TRP A 379 0.73 -25.44 -33.89
N TRP A 380 0.27 -25.10 -32.68
CA TRP A 380 0.94 -24.18 -31.75
C TRP A 380 2.27 -24.75 -31.24
N LYS A 381 2.35 -26.07 -30.99
CA LYS A 381 3.61 -26.74 -30.64
C LYS A 381 4.68 -26.61 -31.73
N VAL A 382 4.28 -26.57 -33.01
CA VAL A 382 5.19 -26.50 -34.15
C VAL A 382 5.50 -25.04 -34.54
N ASN A 383 4.49 -24.19 -34.58
CA ASN A 383 4.57 -22.84 -35.16
C ASN A 383 4.49 -21.70 -34.14
N GLY A 384 3.99 -21.96 -32.92
CA GLY A 384 3.66 -20.93 -31.93
C GLY A 384 4.86 -20.07 -31.54
N ARG A 385 6.04 -20.67 -31.36
CA ARG A 385 7.28 -19.92 -31.08
C ARG A 385 7.64 -18.96 -32.20
N ALA A 386 7.68 -19.45 -33.45
CA ALA A 386 7.99 -18.62 -34.61
C ALA A 386 6.94 -17.52 -34.83
N TRP A 387 5.66 -17.84 -34.62
CA TRP A 387 4.56 -16.88 -34.70
C TRP A 387 4.69 -15.78 -33.63
N THR A 388 5.01 -16.16 -32.39
CA THR A 388 5.19 -15.21 -31.27
C THR A 388 6.36 -14.27 -31.52
N GLU A 389 7.50 -14.78 -32.02
CA GLU A 389 8.65 -13.94 -32.38
C GLU A 389 8.36 -13.00 -33.57
N GLN A 390 7.53 -13.43 -34.52
CA GLN A 390 7.08 -12.55 -35.60
C GLN A 390 6.19 -11.42 -35.06
N LEU A 391 5.22 -11.73 -34.20
CA LEU A 391 4.40 -10.72 -33.54
C LEU A 391 5.27 -9.72 -32.75
N ARG A 392 6.25 -10.23 -31.99
CA ARG A 392 7.22 -9.41 -31.27
C ARG A 392 8.02 -8.50 -32.21
N THR A 393 8.53 -9.03 -33.31
CA THR A 393 9.31 -8.26 -34.29
C THR A 393 8.48 -7.13 -34.89
N VAL A 394 7.20 -7.38 -35.20
CA VAL A 394 6.26 -6.36 -35.68
C VAL A 394 6.03 -5.28 -34.60
N GLN A 395 5.78 -5.68 -33.36
CA GLN A 395 5.59 -4.72 -32.26
C GLN A 395 6.82 -3.83 -32.01
N ILE A 396 8.02 -4.41 -32.01
CA ILE A 396 9.26 -3.67 -31.83
C ILE A 396 9.46 -2.67 -32.99
N LYS A 397 9.28 -3.11 -34.24
CA LYS A 397 9.53 -2.28 -35.42
C LYS A 397 8.58 -1.08 -35.53
N TYR A 398 7.27 -1.30 -35.34
CA TYR A 398 6.27 -0.26 -35.61
C TYR A 398 5.83 0.52 -34.38
N ARG A 399 5.91 -0.09 -33.20
CA ARG A 399 5.38 0.50 -31.96
C ARG A 399 6.45 0.66 -30.89
N ASN A 400 7.66 0.13 -31.08
CA ASN A 400 8.75 0.18 -30.11
C ASN A 400 8.34 -0.39 -28.73
N ILE A 401 7.61 -1.50 -28.72
CA ILE A 401 7.16 -2.25 -27.52
C ILE A 401 7.35 -3.76 -27.73
N GLY A 402 7.12 -4.56 -26.68
CA GLY A 402 7.11 -6.03 -26.78
C GLY A 402 8.49 -6.68 -26.66
N TYR A 403 9.51 -5.92 -26.26
CA TYR A 403 10.86 -6.42 -26.00
C TYR A 403 10.86 -7.55 -24.97
N ASP A 404 11.69 -8.57 -25.22
CA ASP A 404 12.09 -9.55 -24.21
C ASP A 404 13.39 -9.05 -23.58
N TRP A 405 13.28 -8.42 -22.41
CA TRP A 405 14.42 -7.82 -21.72
C TRP A 405 15.34 -8.86 -21.07
N GLN A 406 14.92 -10.13 -21.03
CA GLN A 406 15.68 -11.24 -20.45
C GLN A 406 16.16 -10.95 -19.02
N PHE A 407 15.35 -10.24 -18.22
CA PHE A 407 15.71 -9.90 -16.85
C PHE A 407 16.00 -11.16 -16.04
N SER A 408 17.12 -11.14 -15.33
CA SER A 408 17.46 -12.16 -14.34
C SER A 408 16.46 -12.15 -13.18
N THR A 409 16.41 -13.22 -12.38
CA THR A 409 15.55 -13.30 -11.19
C THR A 409 15.81 -12.13 -10.22
N GLN A 410 17.07 -11.72 -10.06
CA GLN A 410 17.43 -10.58 -9.20
C GLN A 410 16.90 -9.26 -9.75
N GLN A 411 17.03 -9.03 -11.07
CA GLN A 411 16.50 -7.83 -11.73
C GLN A 411 14.98 -7.76 -11.65
N ARG A 412 14.30 -8.89 -11.82
CA ARG A 412 12.84 -8.99 -11.65
C ARG A 412 12.40 -8.60 -10.24
N GLN A 413 13.11 -9.09 -9.22
CA GLN A 413 12.84 -8.73 -7.84
C GLN A 413 13.12 -7.24 -7.56
N ALA A 414 14.22 -6.70 -8.09
CA ALA A 414 14.56 -5.28 -7.96
C ALA A 414 13.49 -4.39 -8.64
N LEU A 415 13.03 -4.75 -9.83
CA LEU A 415 11.93 -4.07 -10.53
C LEU A 415 10.61 -4.13 -9.77
N GLN A 416 10.29 -5.28 -9.16
CA GLN A 416 9.10 -5.40 -8.32
C GLN A 416 9.17 -4.48 -7.10
N HIS A 417 10.31 -4.45 -6.40
CA HIS A 417 10.52 -3.54 -5.27
C HIS A 417 10.48 -2.07 -5.73
N TYR A 418 11.09 -1.73 -6.86
CA TYR A 418 11.06 -0.40 -7.46
C TYR A 418 9.63 0.05 -7.79
N TYR A 419 8.85 -0.85 -8.40
CA TYR A 419 7.43 -0.60 -8.72
C TYR A 419 6.59 -0.39 -7.46
N ASP A 420 6.66 -1.31 -6.49
CA ASP A 420 5.89 -1.24 -5.25
C ASP A 420 6.25 0.03 -4.44
N ALA A 421 7.52 0.41 -4.42
CA ALA A 421 8.00 1.60 -3.74
C ALA A 421 7.57 2.90 -4.44
N ASN A 422 7.57 2.97 -5.78
CA ASN A 422 7.00 4.11 -6.52
C ASN A 422 5.49 4.26 -6.26
N LYS A 423 4.77 3.13 -6.15
CA LYS A 423 3.35 3.14 -5.79
C LYS A 423 3.13 3.68 -4.38
N LEU A 424 3.96 3.29 -3.42
CA LEU A 424 3.92 3.84 -2.07
C LEU A 424 4.26 5.34 -2.04
N LEU A 425 5.30 5.77 -2.75
CA LEU A 425 5.64 7.19 -2.88
C LEU A 425 4.47 8.00 -3.44
N TRP A 426 3.83 7.51 -4.49
CA TRP A 426 2.65 8.13 -5.07
C TRP A 426 1.47 8.20 -4.08
N ASP A 427 1.24 7.13 -3.31
CA ASP A 427 0.21 7.11 -2.27
C ASP A 427 0.52 8.13 -1.16
N CYS A 428 1.78 8.26 -0.76
CA CYS A 428 2.22 9.24 0.24
C CYS A 428 1.98 10.68 -0.22
N ILE A 429 2.37 11.06 -1.43
CA ILE A 429 2.16 12.44 -1.90
C ILE A 429 0.68 12.76 -2.14
N ASN A 430 -0.18 11.76 -2.34
CA ASN A 430 -1.63 11.96 -2.46
C ASN A 430 -2.39 11.75 -1.14
N SER A 431 -1.68 11.52 -0.05
CA SER A 431 -2.26 11.55 1.29
C SER A 431 -2.52 13.00 1.74
N SER A 432 -3.20 13.18 2.88
CA SER A 432 -3.47 14.47 3.50
C SER A 432 -2.23 15.16 4.11
N CYS A 433 -1.01 14.73 3.76
CA CYS A 433 0.22 15.32 4.27
C CYS A 433 0.47 16.74 3.74
N TYR A 434 1.07 17.60 4.57
CA TYR A 434 1.60 18.87 4.11
C TYR A 434 2.93 18.66 3.38
N MET A 435 3.01 19.13 2.14
CA MET A 435 4.22 19.18 1.34
C MET A 435 4.21 20.41 0.44
N THR A 436 5.38 20.91 0.06
CA THR A 436 5.48 22.06 -0.83
C THR A 436 5.14 21.69 -2.28
N HIS A 437 4.59 22.66 -3.03
CA HIS A 437 4.31 22.47 -4.47
C HIS A 437 5.58 22.15 -5.27
N ALA A 438 6.73 22.70 -4.87
CA ALA A 438 8.00 22.45 -5.53
C ALA A 438 8.40 20.97 -5.45
N VAL A 439 8.39 20.38 -4.24
CA VAL A 439 8.71 18.96 -4.07
C VAL A 439 7.66 18.09 -4.76
N ARG A 440 6.38 18.44 -4.71
CA ARG A 440 5.33 17.69 -5.43
C ARG A 440 5.60 17.65 -6.94
N GLN A 441 5.93 18.79 -7.53
CA GLN A 441 6.22 18.89 -8.96
C GLN A 441 7.51 18.13 -9.32
N GLU A 442 8.57 18.27 -8.51
CA GLU A 442 9.82 17.53 -8.67
C GLU A 442 9.57 16.01 -8.72
N ILE A 443 8.79 15.47 -7.78
CA ILE A 443 8.45 14.05 -7.75
C ILE A 443 7.64 13.64 -8.98
N GLU A 444 6.62 14.42 -9.36
CA GLU A 444 5.79 14.13 -10.53
C GLU A 444 6.59 14.11 -11.84
N GLU A 445 7.57 15.00 -11.99
CA GLU A 445 8.40 15.10 -13.19
C GLU A 445 9.44 13.97 -13.25
N THR A 446 10.03 13.61 -12.11
CA THR A 446 11.15 12.66 -12.03
C THR A 446 10.76 11.19 -11.80
N LEU A 447 9.49 10.90 -11.50
CA LEU A 447 9.01 9.54 -11.21
C LEU A 447 9.21 8.56 -12.37
N LEU A 448 9.99 7.49 -12.21
CA LEU A 448 10.33 6.52 -13.27
C LEU A 448 11.28 7.05 -14.35
N LEU A 449 12.13 8.05 -14.04
CA LEU A 449 13.22 8.48 -14.95
C LEU A 449 14.47 7.63 -14.72
N PRO A 450 15.30 7.40 -15.76
CA PRO A 450 16.65 6.89 -15.58
C PRO A 450 17.50 7.90 -14.79
N LEU A 451 18.51 7.42 -14.07
CA LEU A 451 19.35 8.28 -13.23
C LEU A 451 20.02 9.42 -13.99
N ALA A 452 20.40 9.18 -15.25
CA ALA A 452 21.04 10.17 -16.11
C ALA A 452 20.15 11.38 -16.46
N GLU A 453 18.84 11.28 -16.22
CA GLU A 453 17.88 12.39 -16.41
C GLU A 453 17.45 13.04 -15.08
N ILE A 454 17.92 12.50 -13.94
CA ILE A 454 17.59 13.00 -12.59
C ILE A 454 18.77 13.76 -11.97
N GLN A 455 20.01 13.34 -12.27
CA GLN A 455 21.26 13.99 -11.87
C GLN A 455 21.64 15.09 -12.86
#